data_AF-A0A812Z687-F1
#
_entry.id   AF-A0A812Z687-F1
#
_cell.length_a   1.000
_cell.length_b   1.000
_cell.length_c   1.000
_cell.angle_alpha   90.00
_cell.angle_beta   90.00
_cell.angle_gamma   90.00
#
_symmetry.space_group_name_H-M   'P 1'
#
loop_
_entity.id
_entity.type
_entity.pdbx_description
1 polymer ?
#
loop_
_entity_poly.entity_id
_entity_poly.type
_entity_poly.pdbx_seq_one_letter_code
_entity_poly.pdbx_strand_id
1 'polypeptide(L)'
;MQVQYRFDVKSKQMVATWHRDDHYPGELMAVPRPGAVYEDDVVLLVTMLGGDYGTSYLMAMDGRDLSPLAEARSPFPLPFGSHGCWQGTDKSRGCVGETTADPFGKPAQFKKRALQVLV
;
A
#
# COMPACT_ATOMS: atom_id res chain seq x y z
N MET A 1 4.88 16.03 -11.82
CA MET A 1 4.54 15.94 -10.38
C MET A 1 3.39 14.96 -10.22
N GLN A 2 3.61 13.82 -9.56
CA GLN A 2 2.56 12.87 -9.17
C GLN A 2 2.43 12.86 -7.65
N VAL A 3 1.19 12.79 -7.14
CA VAL A 3 0.87 12.92 -5.71
C VAL A 3 0.04 11.73 -5.29
N GLN A 4 0.35 11.12 -4.15
CA GLN A 4 -0.51 10.10 -3.56
C GLN A 4 -1.47 10.74 -2.57
N TYR A 5 -2.73 10.31 -2.63
CA TYR A 5 -3.80 10.81 -1.78
C TYR A 5 -4.40 9.70 -0.94
N ARG A 6 -4.65 10.02 0.32
CA ARG A 6 -5.53 9.24 1.19
C ARG A 6 -6.83 10.01 1.35
N PHE A 7 -7.93 9.39 0.93
CA PHE A 7 -9.27 9.96 1.00
C PHE A 7 -10.17 9.08 1.87
N ASP A 8 -10.78 9.67 2.90
CA ASP A 8 -11.78 8.99 3.73
C ASP A 8 -13.15 9.20 3.09
N VAL A 9 -13.77 8.11 2.60
CA VAL A 9 -15.02 8.24 1.83
C VAL A 9 -16.25 8.52 2.70
N LYS A 10 -16.19 8.24 4.01
CA LYS A 10 -17.30 8.50 4.92
C LYS A 10 -17.44 9.98 5.22
N SER A 11 -16.33 10.60 5.59
CA SER A 11 -16.21 12.04 5.82
C SER A 11 -16.14 12.83 4.51
N LYS A 12 -15.78 12.17 3.41
CA LYS A 12 -15.52 12.77 2.09
C LYS A 12 -14.38 13.80 2.14
N GLN A 13 -13.34 13.48 2.91
CA GLN A 13 -12.21 14.38 3.11
C GLN A 13 -10.90 13.75 2.66
N MET A 14 -10.04 14.61 2.11
CA MET A 14 -8.62 14.32 1.98
C MET A 14 -8.02 14.29 3.38
N VAL A 15 -7.45 13.15 3.78
CA VAL A 15 -6.89 12.95 5.13
C VAL A 15 -5.36 13.02 5.13
N ALA A 16 -4.71 12.67 4.03
CA ALA A 16 -3.26 12.81 3.88
C ALA A 16 -2.88 12.93 2.40
N THR A 17 -1.75 13.58 2.15
CA THR A 17 -1.13 13.73 0.83
C THR A 17 0.36 13.46 0.94
N TRP A 18 0.92 12.73 -0.01
CA TRP A 18 2.36 12.51 -0.08
C TRP A 18 2.88 12.80 -1.49
N HIS A 19 4.04 13.44 -1.56
CA HIS A 19 4.72 13.77 -2.80
C HIS A 19 6.24 13.84 -2.61
N ARG A 20 6.97 13.43 -3.64
CA ARG A 20 8.41 13.66 -3.81
C ARG A 20 8.70 14.05 -5.25
N ASP A 21 9.44 15.15 -5.44
CA ASP A 21 9.80 15.66 -6.76
C ASP A 21 10.62 14.63 -7.54
N ASP A 22 10.31 14.46 -8.83
CA ASP A 22 10.95 13.52 -9.76
C ASP A 22 10.80 12.02 -9.42
N HIS A 23 9.78 11.67 -8.62
CA HIS A 23 9.46 10.29 -8.29
C HIS A 23 8.04 9.95 -8.76
N TYR A 24 7.92 8.82 -9.46
CA TYR A 24 6.72 8.44 -10.19
C TYR A 24 6.17 7.12 -9.65
N PRO A 25 5.03 7.13 -8.92
CA PRO A 25 4.43 5.92 -8.37
C PRO A 25 3.77 5.06 -9.45
N GLY A 26 3.80 3.74 -9.24
CA GLY A 26 2.93 2.77 -9.90
C GLY A 26 1.67 2.49 -9.08
N GLU A 27 1.06 1.32 -9.30
CA GLU A 27 -0.07 0.87 -8.47
C GLU A 27 0.36 0.66 -7.01
N LEU A 28 -0.52 1.09 -6.11
CA LEU A 28 -0.33 0.95 -4.67
C LEU A 28 -1.10 -0.26 -4.14
N MET A 29 -0.44 -1.06 -3.31
CA MET A 29 -0.98 -2.27 -2.70
C MET A 29 -1.09 -2.07 -1.18
N ALA A 30 -2.28 -2.30 -0.62
CA ALA A 30 -2.46 -2.27 0.83
C ALA A 30 -2.20 -3.64 1.44
N VAL A 31 -1.29 -3.72 2.41
CA VAL A 31 -0.94 -4.93 3.14
C VAL A 31 -1.31 -4.77 4.61
N PRO A 32 -2.25 -5.56 5.15
CA PRO A 32 -2.59 -5.45 6.56
C PRO A 32 -1.40 -5.75 7.48
N ARG A 33 -1.27 -4.99 8.57
CA ARG A 33 -0.34 -5.36 9.63
C ARG A 33 -0.82 -6.64 10.34
N PRO A 34 0.08 -7.48 10.88
CA PRO A 34 -0.32 -8.65 11.66
C PRO A 34 -1.27 -8.27 12.79
N GLY A 35 -2.44 -8.92 12.85
CA GLY A 35 -3.47 -8.64 13.85
C GLY A 35 -4.21 -7.31 13.67
N ALA A 36 -4.09 -6.63 12.53
CA ALA A 36 -4.81 -5.37 12.29
C ALA A 36 -6.33 -5.56 12.39
N VAL A 37 -7.00 -4.58 13.00
CA VAL A 37 -8.46 -4.56 13.20
C VAL A 37 -9.12 -3.43 12.41
N TYR A 38 -8.35 -2.37 12.15
CA TYR A 38 -8.79 -1.21 11.37
C TYR A 38 -8.35 -1.36 9.91
N GLU A 39 -9.18 -0.92 8.98
CA GLU A 39 -8.88 -1.06 7.54
C GLU A 39 -7.70 -0.19 7.05
N ASP A 40 -7.37 0.86 7.80
CA ASP A 40 -6.24 1.75 7.52
C ASP A 40 -4.99 1.35 8.32
N ASP A 41 -5.07 0.28 9.10
CA ASP A 41 -3.92 -0.34 9.77
C ASP A 41 -3.16 -1.27 8.81
N VAL A 42 -2.67 -0.65 7.75
CA VAL A 42 -2.01 -1.28 6.61
C VAL A 42 -0.66 -0.63 6.37
N VAL A 43 0.26 -1.38 5.77
CA VAL A 43 1.42 -0.85 5.06
C VAL A 43 1.04 -0.72 3.60
N LEU A 44 1.24 0.45 3.02
CA LEU A 44 1.06 0.67 1.59
C LEU A 44 2.39 0.40 0.89
N LEU A 45 2.38 -0.48 -0.10
CA LEU A 45 3.52 -0.79 -0.93
C LEU A 45 3.31 -0.18 -2.32
N VAL A 46 4.26 0.63 -2.78
CA VAL A 46 4.20 1.24 -4.11
C VAL A 46 5.55 1.14 -4.79
N THR A 47 5.56 0.60 -6.01
CA THR A 47 6.75 0.65 -6.86
C THR A 47 6.89 2.07 -7.39
N MET A 48 8.05 2.67 -7.19
CA MET A 48 8.39 4.01 -7.61
C MET A 48 9.46 3.95 -8.68
N LEU A 49 9.36 4.76 -9.74
CA LEU A 49 10.49 5.14 -10.57
C LEU A 49 11.08 6.42 -10.00
N GLY A 50 12.32 6.36 -9.48
CA GLY A 50 13.04 7.56 -9.02
C GLY A 50 13.88 8.12 -10.16
N GLY A 51 13.58 9.34 -10.59
CA GLY A 51 14.32 10.01 -11.65
C GLY A 51 15.74 10.37 -11.23
N ASP A 52 15.93 10.84 -9.99
CA ASP A 52 17.23 11.09 -9.36
C ASP A 52 18.09 9.82 -9.24
N TYR A 53 17.41 8.69 -9.08
CA TYR A 53 17.97 7.37 -8.88
C TYR A 53 18.31 6.64 -10.18
N GLY A 54 17.67 7.01 -11.30
CA GLY A 54 17.77 6.29 -12.58
C GLY A 54 17.26 4.84 -12.52
N THR A 55 16.72 4.40 -11.38
CA THR A 55 16.22 3.05 -11.13
C THR A 55 14.97 3.10 -10.25
N SER A 56 14.26 1.98 -10.21
CA SER A 56 13.06 1.86 -9.39
C SER A 56 13.36 1.44 -7.96
N TYR A 57 12.38 1.61 -7.09
CA TYR A 57 12.41 1.12 -5.72
C TYR A 57 11.00 0.79 -5.25
N LEU A 58 10.89 -0.09 -4.27
CA LEU A 58 9.65 -0.34 -3.55
C LEU A 58 9.61 0.56 -2.32
N MET A 59 8.62 1.45 -2.25
CA MET A 59 8.36 2.29 -1.10
C MET A 59 7.32 1.60 -0.21
N ALA A 60 7.59 1.52 1.09
CA ALA A 60 6.62 1.16 2.11
C ALA A 60 6.19 2.42 2.86
N MET A 61 4.89 2.64 3.01
CA MET A 61 4.32 3.79 3.73
C MET A 61 3.29 3.34 4.77
N ASP A 62 3.06 4.14 5.80
CA ASP A 62 1.97 3.90 6.74
C ASP A 62 0.62 4.29 6.13
N GLY A 63 -0.36 3.38 6.21
CA GLY A 63 -1.69 3.58 5.63
C GLY A 63 -2.53 4.68 6.29
N ARG A 64 -2.14 5.17 7.47
CA ARG A 64 -2.91 6.19 8.21
C ARG A 64 -2.58 7.61 7.74
N ASP A 65 -1.31 7.88 7.48
CA ASP A 65 -0.81 9.23 7.20
C ASP A 65 0.09 9.34 5.96
N LEU A 66 0.32 8.24 5.23
CA LEU A 66 1.24 8.15 4.08
C LEU A 66 2.70 8.45 4.42
N SER A 67 3.10 8.40 5.70
CA SER A 67 4.50 8.58 6.09
C SER A 67 5.38 7.43 5.54
N PRO A 68 6.56 7.74 4.97
CA PRO A 68 7.49 6.69 4.54
C PRO A 68 7.98 5.86 5.72
N LEU A 69 8.00 4.53 5.55
CA LEU A 69 8.51 3.57 6.52
C LEU A 69 9.85 2.98 6.08
N ALA A 70 9.98 2.64 4.79
CA ALA A 70 11.20 2.05 4.23
C ALA A 70 11.23 2.14 2.71
N GLU A 71 12.44 2.04 2.14
CA GLU A 71 12.66 1.88 0.70
C GLU A 71 13.52 0.65 0.43
N ALA A 72 13.15 -0.15 -0.57
CA ALA A 72 13.97 -1.23 -1.11
C ALA A 72 14.37 -0.91 -2.57
N ARG A 73 15.66 -0.66 -2.79
CA ARG A 73 16.20 -0.19 -4.08
C ARG A 73 16.36 -1.35 -5.07
N SER A 74 15.87 -1.16 -6.30
CA SER A 74 16.15 -2.07 -7.41
C SER A 74 17.48 -1.69 -8.08
N PRO A 75 18.31 -2.67 -8.50
CA PRO A 75 19.52 -2.39 -9.28
C PRO A 75 19.21 -2.00 -10.74
N PHE A 76 17.96 -2.04 -11.18
CA PHE A 76 17.52 -1.66 -12.52
C PHE A 76 16.16 -0.95 -12.50
N PRO A 77 15.84 -0.14 -13.54
CA PRO A 77 14.50 0.42 -13.70
C PRO A 77 13.48 -0.70 -13.95
N LEU A 78 12.36 -0.63 -13.24
CA LEU A 78 11.20 -1.48 -13.47
C LEU A 78 10.23 -0.74 -14.40
N PRO A 79 9.73 -1.39 -15.47
CA PRO A 79 8.72 -0.79 -16.33
C PRO A 79 7.41 -0.58 -15.56
N PHE A 80 6.60 0.40 -15.98
CA PHE A 80 5.26 0.58 -15.44
C PHE A 80 4.41 -0.66 -15.72
N GLY A 81 3.99 -1.33 -14.65
CA GLY A 81 3.12 -2.50 -14.69
C GLY A 81 1.65 -2.12 -14.52
N SER A 82 0.78 -3.12 -14.69
CA SER A 82 -0.64 -3.02 -14.33
C SER A 82 -0.83 -3.45 -12.87
N HIS A 83 -1.60 -4.52 -12.65
CA HIS A 83 -1.96 -4.95 -11.31
C HIS A 83 -0.89 -5.81 -10.66
N GLY A 84 -0.71 -5.62 -9.36
CA GLY A 84 0.06 -6.49 -8.48
C GLY A 84 -0.82 -7.13 -7.40
N CYS A 85 -0.26 -8.11 -6.69
CA CYS A 85 -0.91 -8.58 -5.48
C CYS A 85 0.09 -9.05 -4.42
N TRP A 86 -0.26 -8.79 -3.17
CA TRP A 86 0.42 -9.37 -2.02
C TRP A 86 -0.12 -10.77 -1.74
N GLN A 87 0.77 -11.75 -1.68
CA GLN A 87 0.47 -13.08 -1.18
C GLN A 87 1.17 -13.21 0.17
N GLY A 88 0.37 -13.32 1.23
CA GLY A 88 0.89 -13.56 2.57
C GLY A 88 1.59 -14.91 2.69
N THR A 89 1.91 -15.30 3.93
CA THR A 89 2.60 -16.57 4.20
C THR A 89 1.75 -17.80 3.83
N ASP A 90 0.42 -17.70 3.88
CA ASP A 90 -0.50 -18.71 3.37
C ASP A 90 -0.78 -18.47 1.87
N LYS A 91 -0.09 -19.21 1.02
CA LYS A 91 -0.23 -19.12 -0.45
C LYS A 91 -1.48 -19.82 -1.00
N SER A 92 -2.22 -20.55 -0.16
CA SER A 92 -3.40 -21.31 -0.61
C SER A 92 -4.62 -20.43 -0.90
N ARG A 93 -4.62 -19.18 -0.42
CA ARG A 93 -5.77 -18.26 -0.48
C ARG A 93 -5.69 -17.21 -1.60
N GLY A 94 -4.67 -17.27 -2.46
CA GLY A 94 -4.51 -16.34 -3.58
C GLY A 94 -4.20 -14.90 -3.15
N CYS A 95 -4.51 -13.93 -4.02
CA CYS A 95 -4.24 -12.50 -3.86
C CYS A 95 -5.19 -11.81 -2.85
N VAL A 96 -5.31 -12.34 -1.63
CA VAL A 96 -6.23 -11.80 -0.61
C VAL A 96 -5.43 -11.32 0.61
N GLY A 97 -5.55 -10.02 0.92
CA GLY A 97 -4.95 -9.42 2.10
C GLY A 97 -5.71 -9.81 3.38
N GLU A 98 -5.35 -10.95 3.98
CA GLU A 98 -5.84 -11.30 5.31
C GLU A 98 -4.85 -10.88 6.40
N THR A 99 -5.39 -10.22 7.43
CA THR A 99 -4.84 -10.12 8.76
C THR A 99 -4.92 -11.50 9.40
N THR A 100 -3.80 -12.13 9.74
CA THR A 100 -3.84 -13.31 10.60
C THR A 100 -4.46 -12.94 11.95
N ALA A 101 -5.61 -13.51 12.30
CA ALA A 101 -5.99 -13.80 13.70
C ALA A 101 -7.26 -14.68 13.82
N ASP A 102 -7.11 -16.01 13.77
CA ASP A 102 -7.49 -16.97 14.83
C ASP A 102 -6.95 -18.38 14.47
N PRO A 103 -6.76 -19.30 15.44
CA PRO A 103 -6.46 -20.71 15.15
C PRO A 103 -7.69 -21.54 14.69
N PHE A 104 -8.82 -20.90 14.38
CA PHE A 104 -10.12 -21.53 14.12
C PHE A 104 -10.77 -21.15 12.76
N GLY A 105 -10.03 -20.48 11.87
CA GLY A 105 -10.39 -20.26 10.47
C GLY A 105 -11.49 -19.24 10.18
N LYS A 106 -11.81 -18.28 11.06
CA LYS A 106 -12.79 -17.23 10.72
C LYS A 106 -12.11 -16.02 10.05
N PRO A 107 -12.58 -15.54 8.88
CA PRO A 107 -12.04 -14.34 8.27
C PRO A 107 -12.33 -13.14 9.17
N ALA A 108 -11.28 -12.37 9.49
CA ALA A 108 -11.43 -11.11 10.20
C ALA A 108 -12.25 -10.14 9.33
N GLN A 109 -13.46 -9.80 9.77
CA GLN A 109 -14.24 -8.76 9.12
C GLN A 109 -13.63 -7.40 9.49
N PHE A 110 -12.96 -6.77 8.52
CA PHE A 110 -12.49 -5.38 8.69
C PHE A 110 -13.66 -4.48 9.07
N LYS A 111 -13.49 -3.66 10.12
CA LYS A 111 -14.43 -2.57 10.39
C LYS A 111 -14.26 -1.52 9.29
N LYS A 112 -15.20 -1.53 8.32
CA LYS A 112 -15.22 -0.62 7.16
C LYS A 112 -15.17 0.85 7.60
N ARG A 113 -14.10 1.54 7.20
CA ARG A 113 -14.06 2.98 6.96
C ARG A 113 -13.99 3.32 5.46
N ALA A 114 -14.08 2.35 4.56
CA ALA A 114 -14.04 2.52 3.12
C ALA A 114 -12.86 3.40 2.64
N LEU A 115 -11.75 2.71 2.38
CA LEU A 115 -10.53 3.25 1.82
C LEU A 115 -10.60 3.27 0.28
N GLN A 116 -10.34 4.42 -0.33
CA GLN A 116 -9.96 4.48 -1.74
C GLN A 116 -8.68 5.30 -1.85
N VAL A 117 -7.61 4.66 -2.33
CA VAL A 117 -6.36 5.32 -2.69
C VAL A 117 -6.48 5.69 -4.16
N LEU A 118 -6.43 6.99 -4.46
CA LEU A 118 -6.44 7.50 -5.83
C LEU A 118 -5.01 7.91 -6.19
N VAL A 119 -4.54 7.44 -7.35
CA VAL A 119 -3.31 7.90 -8.03
C VAL A 119 -3.67 9.04 -8.97
#